data_AF-A0A831TGU6-F1
#
_entry.id   AF-A0A831TGU6-F1
#
_cell.length_a   1.000
_cell.length_b   1.000
_cell.length_c   1.000
_cell.angle_alpha   90.00
_cell.angle_beta   90.00
_cell.angle_gamma   90.00
#
_symmetry.space_group_name_H-M   'P 1'
#
loop_
_entity.id
_entity.type
_entity.pdbx_description
1 polymer ?
#
loop_
_entity_poly.entity_id
_entity_poly.type
_entity_poly.pdbx_seq_one_letter_code
_entity_poly.pdbx_strand_id
1 'polypeptide(L)'
;MTIDEATALRLAGEAVDRAGGSRHIYRNPRHPFAPNALRSFEIEGYRVVVRFGEISSPAIVEVEGWVFEIQEEGLITLFRPSR
;
A
#
# COMPACT_ATOMS: atom_id res chain seq x y z
N MET A 1 -8.96 -9.51 -11.73
CA MET A 1 -8.19 -9.92 -12.93
C MET A 1 -6.76 -10.12 -12.46
N THR A 2 -6.09 -11.23 -12.81
CA THR A 2 -4.74 -11.45 -12.28
C THR A 2 -3.74 -10.54 -12.97
N ILE A 3 -3.30 -9.49 -12.27
CA ILE A 3 -2.22 -8.60 -12.70
C ILE A 3 -0.86 -9.16 -12.29
N ASP A 4 0.17 -8.85 -13.07
CA ASP A 4 1.55 -9.20 -12.74
C ASP A 4 2.16 -8.27 -11.68
N GLU A 5 3.33 -8.66 -11.15
CA GLU A 5 4.02 -7.91 -10.09
C GLU A 5 4.37 -6.49 -10.52
N ALA A 6 4.77 -6.30 -11.79
CA ALA A 6 5.16 -5.00 -12.30
C ALA A 6 3.98 -4.01 -12.36
N THR A 7 2.82 -4.49 -12.81
CA THR A 7 1.58 -3.71 -12.83
C THR A 7 1.13 -3.41 -11.41
N ALA A 8 1.13 -4.42 -10.53
CA ALA A 8 0.77 -4.26 -9.13
C ALA A 8 1.66 -3.23 -8.41
N LEU A 9 2.98 -3.29 -8.62
CA LEU A 9 3.95 -2.36 -8.04
C LEU A 9 3.73 -0.93 -8.51
N ARG A 10 3.40 -0.74 -9.79
CA ARG A 10 3.10 0.59 -10.34
C ARG A 10 1.81 1.19 -9.74
N LEU A 11 0.73 0.41 -9.70
CA LEU A 11 -0.54 0.82 -9.10
C LEU A 11 -0.38 1.14 -7.60
N ALA A 12 0.38 0.31 -6.89
CA ALA A 12 0.73 0.51 -5.49
C ALA A 12 1.52 1.81 -5.27
N GLY A 13 2.54 2.07 -6.09
CA GLY A 13 3.33 3.30 -6.04
C GLY A 13 2.48 4.55 -6.27
N GLU A 14 1.61 4.53 -7.28
CA GLU A 14 0.71 5.65 -7.56
C GLU A 14 -0.26 5.93 -6.39
N ALA A 15 -0.81 4.89 -5.77
CA ALA A 15 -1.67 5.04 -4.59
C ALA A 15 -0.91 5.62 -3.39
N VAL A 16 0.34 5.20 -3.20
CA VAL A 16 1.23 5.71 -2.15
C VAL A 16 1.56 7.19 -2.38
N ASP A 17 1.86 7.60 -3.60
CA ASP A 17 2.08 9.00 -3.95
C ASP A 17 0.84 9.85 -3.70
N ARG A 18 -0.35 9.39 -4.12
CA ARG A 18 -1.64 10.04 -3.81
C ARG A 18 -1.95 10.08 -2.31
N ALA A 19 -1.42 9.16 -1.53
CA ALA A 19 -1.54 9.13 -0.08
C ALA A 19 -0.55 10.08 0.65
N GLY A 20 0.39 10.70 -0.08
CA GLY A 20 1.38 11.66 0.44
C GLY A 20 2.84 11.23 0.25
N GLY A 21 3.09 10.09 -0.40
CA GLY A 21 4.41 9.53 -0.65
C GLY A 21 4.92 8.63 0.47
N SER A 22 5.84 7.72 0.12
CA SER A 22 6.32 6.64 1.00
C SER A 22 6.89 7.17 2.32
N ARG A 23 7.73 8.21 2.27
CA ARG A 23 8.31 8.85 3.46
C ARG A 23 7.28 9.42 4.42
N HIS A 24 6.20 10.03 3.90
CA HIS A 24 5.12 10.56 4.72
C HIS A 24 4.39 9.45 5.47
N ILE A 25 4.12 8.34 4.78
CA ILE A 25 3.40 7.19 5.34
C ILE A 25 4.26 6.47 6.36
N TYR A 26 5.50 6.13 6.00
CA TYR A 26 6.45 5.39 6.83
C TYR A 26 6.71 6.09 8.17
N ARG A 27 6.87 7.42 8.16
CA ARG A 27 7.16 8.21 9.37
C ARG A 27 5.91 8.62 10.17
N ASN A 28 4.72 8.19 9.76
CA ASN A 28 3.46 8.60 10.37
C ASN A 28 2.61 7.38 10.75
N PRO A 29 3.06 6.52 11.67
CA PRO A 29 2.27 5.39 12.13
C PRO A 29 0.96 5.88 12.75
N ARG A 30 -0.12 5.13 12.53
CA ARG A 30 -1.47 5.48 12.98
C ARG A 30 -2.09 4.31 13.73
N HIS A 31 -2.90 4.63 14.73
CA HIS A 31 -3.73 3.64 15.39
C HIS A 31 -4.71 3.01 14.36
N PRO A 32 -4.97 1.70 14.38
CA PRO A 32 -5.81 1.01 13.39
C PRO A 32 -7.21 1.58 13.21
N PHE A 33 -7.78 2.06 14.32
CA PHE A 33 -9.12 2.64 14.37
C PHE A 33 -9.13 4.16 14.18
N ALA A 34 -7.99 4.78 13.85
CA ALA A 34 -7.98 6.20 13.49
C ALA A 34 -8.74 6.39 12.16
N PRO A 35 -9.54 7.47 12.01
CA PRO A 35 -10.36 7.70 10.81
C PRO A 35 -9.58 7.71 9.49
N ASN A 36 -8.28 7.98 9.54
CA ASN A 36 -7.37 8.06 8.41
C ASN A 36 -6.28 6.98 8.43
N ALA A 37 -6.45 5.89 9.20
CA ALA A 37 -5.50 4.77 9.22
C ALA A 37 -5.40 4.05 7.87
N LEU A 38 -6.44 4.16 7.05
CA LEU A 38 -6.54 3.56 5.73
C LEU A 38 -6.95 4.60 4.69
N ARG A 39 -6.45 4.44 3.47
CA ARG A 39 -6.92 5.16 2.29
C ARG A 39 -7.14 4.17 1.15
N SER A 40 -8.24 4.32 0.43
CA SER A 40 -8.56 3.51 -0.74
C SER A 40 -8.62 4.39 -1.98
N PHE A 41 -8.07 3.88 -3.07
CA PHE A 41 -8.07 4.53 -4.37
C PHE A 41 -8.59 3.55 -5.43
N GLU A 42 -9.31 4.07 -6.41
CA GLU A 42 -9.59 3.35 -7.66
C GLU A 42 -8.59 3.85 -8.71
N ILE A 43 -7.73 2.96 -9.21
CA ILE A 43 -6.70 3.28 -10.20
C ILE A 43 -6.82 2.24 -11.32
N GLU A 44 -7.12 2.71 -12.54
CA GLU A 44 -7.29 1.84 -13.71
C GLU A 44 -8.32 0.70 -13.51
N GLY A 45 -9.34 0.94 -12.68
CA GLY A 45 -10.37 -0.05 -12.34
C GLY A 45 -9.96 -1.06 -11.26
N TYR A 46 -8.79 -0.88 -10.66
CA TYR A 46 -8.32 -1.66 -9.51
C TYR A 46 -8.46 -0.87 -8.22
N ARG A 47 -9.02 -1.53 -7.21
CA ARG A 47 -9.03 -1.02 -5.85
C ARG A 47 -7.65 -1.21 -5.23
N VAL A 48 -7.00 -0.10 -4.89
CA VAL A 48 -5.72 -0.08 -4.18
C VAL A 48 -5.91 0.45 -2.78
N VAL A 49 -5.43 -0.27 -1.77
CA VAL A 49 -5.65 0.06 -0.36
C VAL A 49 -4.31 0.32 0.32
N VAL A 50 -4.11 1.55 0.80
CA VAL A 50 -2.96 1.97 1.59
C VAL A 50 -3.33 1.94 3.07
N ARG A 51 -2.58 1.20 3.88
CA ARG A 51 -2.71 1.14 5.35
C ARG A 51 -1.45 1.70 5.98
N PHE A 52 -1.62 2.69 6.84
CA PHE A 52 -0.52 3.26 7.62
C PHE A 52 -0.05 2.25 8.67
N GLY A 53 1.25 2.27 8.97
CA GLY A 53 1.85 1.33 9.91
C GLY A 53 1.46 1.61 11.36
N GLU A 54 1.80 0.67 12.22
CA GLU A 54 1.67 0.72 13.67
C GLU A 54 3.06 0.52 14.29
N ILE A 55 3.18 0.63 15.63
CA ILE A 55 4.45 0.32 16.31
C ILE A 55 4.89 -1.13 16.05
N SER A 56 3.93 -2.05 15.96
CA SER A 56 4.17 -3.49 15.80
C SER A 56 4.03 -4.01 14.38
N SER A 57 3.58 -3.18 13.43
CA SER A 57 3.22 -3.63 12.08
C SER A 57 3.62 -2.60 11.03
N PRO A 58 4.17 -3.02 9.88
CA PRO A 58 4.60 -2.07 8.86
C PRO A 58 3.41 -1.39 8.17
N ALA A 59 3.68 -0.25 7.53
CA ALA A 59 2.75 0.32 6.57
C ALA A 59 2.71 -0.57 5.31
N ILE A 60 1.52 -0.79 4.74
CA ILE A 60 1.35 -1.66 3.58
C ILE A 60 0.45 -1.04 2.52
N VAL A 61 0.59 -1.51 1.29
CA VAL A 61 -0.34 -1.25 0.19
C VAL A 61 -0.74 -2.56 -0.48
N GLU A 62 -2.02 -2.72 -0.75
CA GLU A 62 -2.64 -3.92 -1.30
C GLU A 62 -3.37 -3.63 -2.62
N VAL A 63 -3.21 -4.54 -3.59
CA VAL A 63 -3.96 -4.55 -4.86
C VAL A 63 -4.06 -5.98 -5.41
N GLU A 64 -5.28 -6.47 -5.70
CA GLU A 64 -5.53 -7.82 -6.26
C GLU A 64 -4.75 -8.95 -5.56
N GLY A 65 -4.62 -8.91 -4.22
CA GLY A 65 -3.89 -9.92 -3.43
C GLY A 65 -2.37 -9.78 -3.43
N TRP A 66 -1.81 -8.82 -4.16
CA TRP A 66 -0.43 -8.36 -3.96
C TRP A 66 -0.38 -7.47 -2.72
N VAL A 67 0.62 -7.68 -1.87
CA VAL A 67 0.85 -6.83 -0.69
C VAL A 67 2.30 -6.37 -0.70
N PHE A 68 2.50 -5.07 -0.61
CA PHE A 68 3.81 -4.44 -0.51
C PHE A 68 3.94 -3.73 0.83
N GLU A 69 5.10 -3.86 1.47
CA GLU A 69 5.51 -2.99 2.55
C GLU A 69 5.94 -1.64 2.00
N ILE A 70 5.47 -0.57 2.63
CA ILE A 70 5.87 0.80 2.32
C ILE A 70 7.07 1.16 3.21
N GLN A 71 8.25 1.26 2.60
CA GLN A 71 9.48 1.71 3.24
C GLN A 71 9.67 3.21 3.05
N GLU A 72 10.68 3.80 3.72
CA GLU A 72 10.97 5.23 3.57
C GLU A 72 11.27 5.62 2.10
N GLU A 73 11.96 4.78 1.34
CA GLU A 73 12.45 5.08 -0.02
C GLU A 73 11.77 4.25 -1.13
N GLY A 74 10.77 3.42 -0.81
CA GLY A 74 10.15 2.58 -1.83
C GLY A 74 9.19 1.53 -1.29
N LEU A 75 8.94 0.52 -2.12
CA LEU A 75 8.04 -0.59 -1.83
C LEU A 75 8.79 -1.93 -1.90
N ILE A 76 8.50 -2.84 -0.97
CA ILE A 76 9.05 -4.20 -0.96
C ILE A 76 7.89 -5.20 -0.98
N THR A 77 7.93 -6.19 -1.88
CA THR A 77 6.90 -7.24 -1.93
C THR A 77 6.92 -8.08 -0.66
N LEU A 78 5.78 -8.14 0.05
CA LEU A 78 5.57 -9.04 1.20
C LEU A 78 4.85 -10.31 0.79
N PHE A 79 3.75 -10.17 0.04
CA PHE A 79 2.92 -11.29 -0.38
C PHE A 79 2.61 -11.21 -1.87
N ARG A 80 2.59 -12.40 -2.47
CA ARG A 80 2.11 -12.62 -3.83
C ARG A 80 0.73 -13.27 -3.76
N PRO A 81 -0.18 -12.99 -4.71
CA PRO A 81 -1.47 -13.66 -4.77
C PRO A 81 -1.31 -15.18 -4.77
N SER A 82 -2.18 -15.87 -4.03
CA SER A 82 -2.36 -17.31 -4.18
C SER A 82 -2.90 -17.57 -5.60
N ARG A 83 -2.34 -18.56 -6.31
CA ARG A 83 -2.79 -18.93 -7.67
C ARG A 83 -4.31 -19.11 -7.76
#